data_AF-A0A7K1WWT7-F1
#
_entry.id   AF-A0A7K1WWT7-F1
#
_cell.length_a   1.000
_cell.length_b   1.000
_cell.length_c   1.000
_cell.angle_alpha   90.00
_cell.angle_beta   90.00
_cell.angle_gamma   90.00
#
_symmetry.space_group_name_H-M   'P 1'
#
loop_
_entity.id
_entity.type
_entity.pdbx_description
1 polymer ?
#
loop_
_entity_poly.entity_id
_entity_poly.type
_entity_poly.pdbx_seq_one_letter_code
_entity_poly.pdbx_strand_id
1 'polypeptide(L)'
;MSQNKNALIRYKTIDKCLQNKYRQWTLEDLIEECSEALFEYEGRQNPISKRTIQMDIQLMRSEKLGYNAPIVVYDKKYYKYEDEDFSITDIPLTETDMNVLTETVSMLKQFKDFSLFNDVSDILQRLEDKIYAEKSHTKPVIYLDKNEKLKGLHYLDEIYQAIIKKMVLIITYKSFKSAEETKFHFHPFILKEFNNRWFLIGKKKASQPITNLALDRIISIDYDFNHPYLEEDFDADIYYKDVIGVTVNSGLNARRIELWVDASNAPYVLTKPLHTSQRLIKENEDGSIIIHIYVVPNYEMERLLLGFGSCLEILRPEGLRNRMKKILQDAISRYDPKETTEINA
;
A
#
# COMPACT_ATOMS: atom_id res chain seq x y z
N MET A 1 8.38 28.94 3.46
CA MET A 1 8.11 27.74 4.28
C MET A 1 8.61 27.85 5.73
N SER A 2 9.60 28.68 6.08
CA SER A 2 10.13 28.82 7.46
C SER A 2 9.24 29.61 8.44
N GLN A 3 8.53 30.65 7.99
CA GLN A 3 7.76 31.53 8.90
C GLN A 3 6.57 30.84 9.60
N ASN A 4 5.93 29.86 8.96
CA ASN A 4 4.80 29.12 9.56
C ASN A 4 5.24 28.18 10.69
N LYS A 5 6.41 27.55 10.58
CA LYS A 5 6.95 26.68 11.63
C LYS A 5 7.26 27.47 12.90
N ASN A 6 7.85 28.65 12.75
CA ASN A 6 8.20 29.50 13.88
C ASN A 6 6.95 30.05 14.57
N ALA A 7 5.87 30.31 13.82
CA ALA A 7 4.58 30.69 14.39
C ALA A 7 3.99 29.57 15.26
N LEU A 8 4.00 28.32 14.77
CA LEU A 8 3.50 27.17 15.53
C LEU A 8 4.28 26.92 16.83
N ILE A 9 5.61 27.05 16.80
CA ILE A 9 6.44 26.94 18.01
C ILE A 9 6.01 28.01 19.02
N ARG A 10 5.85 29.26 18.60
CA ARG A 10 5.40 30.35 19.48
C ARG A 10 4.00 30.11 20.04
N TYR A 11 3.05 29.63 19.23
CA TYR A 11 1.69 29.32 19.73
C TYR A 11 1.73 28.26 20.81
N LYS A 12 2.49 27.18 20.61
CA LYS A 12 2.67 26.11 21.59
C LYS A 12 3.38 26.60 22.86
N THR A 13 4.36 27.48 22.73
CA THR A 13 5.06 28.06 23.88
C THR A 13 4.13 28.98 24.68
N ILE A 14 3.36 29.85 24.01
CA ILE A 14 2.35 30.71 24.66
C ILE A 14 1.31 29.84 25.39
N ASP A 15 0.82 28.77 24.76
CA ASP A 15 -0.12 27.83 25.38
C ASP A 15 0.43 27.22 26.66
N LYS A 16 1.64 26.65 26.60
CA LYS A 16 2.33 26.08 27.78
C LYS A 16 2.55 27.11 28.89
N CYS A 17 2.88 28.35 28.54
CA CYS A 17 3.04 29.42 29.52
C CYS A 17 1.69 29.68 30.21
N LEU A 18 0.64 29.93 29.44
CA LEU A 18 -0.66 30.32 29.97
C LEU A 18 -1.39 29.19 30.74
N GLN A 19 -1.02 27.93 30.53
CA GLN A 19 -1.44 26.78 31.37
C GLN A 19 -0.83 26.82 32.80
N ASN A 20 0.32 27.46 32.98
CA ASN A 20 0.95 27.53 34.30
C ASN A 20 0.30 28.62 35.17
N LYS A 21 -0.74 28.23 35.92
CA LYS A 21 -1.50 29.11 36.82
C LYS A 21 -0.74 29.60 38.05
N TYR A 22 0.43 29.02 38.36
CA TYR A 22 1.24 29.42 39.51
C TYR A 22 2.19 30.58 39.20
N ARG A 23 2.31 30.99 37.93
CA ARG A 23 3.14 32.12 37.49
C ARG A 23 2.27 33.21 36.88
N GLN A 24 2.59 34.46 37.19
CA GLN A 24 2.01 35.62 36.51
C GLN A 24 2.81 35.92 35.25
N TRP A 25 2.16 35.90 34.09
CA TRP A 25 2.80 36.09 32.79
C TRP A 25 2.61 37.51 32.27
N THR A 26 3.68 38.28 32.16
CA THR A 26 3.68 39.55 31.42
C THR A 26 3.93 39.31 29.93
N LEU A 27 3.70 40.34 29.11
CA LEU A 27 4.02 40.26 27.70
C LEU A 27 5.54 40.10 27.48
N GLU A 28 6.34 40.73 28.32
CA GLU A 28 7.79 40.61 28.33
C GLU A 28 8.24 39.17 28.67
N ASP A 29 7.61 38.49 29.64
CA ASP A 29 7.87 37.07 29.93
C ASP A 29 7.55 36.18 28.71
N LEU A 30 6.40 36.38 28.06
CA LEU A 30 6.02 35.58 26.89
C LEU A 30 6.99 35.79 25.71
N ILE A 31 7.53 36.99 25.55
CA ILE A 31 8.55 37.29 24.54
C ILE A 31 9.83 36.53 24.85
N GLU A 32 10.27 36.50 26.10
CA GLU A 32 11.47 35.81 26.55
C GLU A 32 11.36 34.30 26.32
N GLU A 33 10.31 33.65 26.83
CA GLU A 33 10.08 32.21 26.69
C GLU A 33 9.95 31.79 25.21
N CYS A 34 9.25 32.59 24.40
CA CYS A 34 9.15 32.31 22.97
C CYS A 34 10.50 32.48 22.25
N SER A 35 11.32 33.46 22.67
CA SER A 35 12.64 33.70 22.08
C SER A 35 13.60 32.57 22.45
N GLU A 36 13.54 32.08 23.69
CA GLU A 36 14.29 30.92 24.15
C GLU A 36 13.86 29.64 23.41
N ALA A 37 12.56 29.37 23.31
CA ALA A 37 12.06 28.21 22.58
C ALA A 37 12.50 28.22 21.10
N LEU A 38 12.44 29.37 20.41
CA LEU A 38 12.94 29.45 19.04
C LEU A 38 14.46 29.27 18.95
N PHE A 39 15.22 29.76 19.94
CA PHE A 39 16.66 29.56 20.00
C PHE A 39 17.02 28.07 20.13
N GLU A 40 16.33 27.31 20.97
CA GLU A 40 16.53 25.87 21.13
C GLU A 40 16.26 25.10 19.83
N TYR A 41 15.23 25.47 19.07
CA TYR A 41 14.84 24.77 17.85
C TYR A 41 15.62 25.21 16.59
N GLU A 42 16.06 26.47 16.50
CA GLU A 42 16.70 27.03 15.30
C GLU A 42 18.17 27.40 15.47
N GLY A 43 18.71 27.40 16.70
CA GLY A 43 20.12 27.68 17.02
C GLY A 43 20.56 29.12 16.73
N ARG A 44 19.64 30.05 16.48
CA ARG A 44 19.92 31.46 16.15
C ARG A 44 19.25 32.38 17.17
N GLN A 45 20.02 33.26 17.80
CA GLN A 45 19.48 34.29 18.68
C GLN A 45 18.88 35.43 17.84
N ASN A 46 17.57 35.40 17.65
CA ASN A 46 16.82 36.55 17.15
C ASN A 46 15.74 36.91 18.17
N PRO A 47 15.89 38.01 18.93
CA PRO A 47 14.87 38.44 19.88
C PRO A 47 13.56 38.74 19.15
N ILE A 48 12.47 38.16 19.64
CA ILE A 48 11.15 38.33 19.03
C ILE A 48 10.61 39.71 19.35
N SER A 49 10.06 40.41 18.36
CA SER A 49 9.48 41.72 18.58
C SER A 49 8.18 41.64 19.40
N LYS A 50 7.93 42.64 20.25
CA LYS A 50 6.67 42.79 20.98
C LYS A 50 5.44 42.71 20.09
N ARG A 51 5.52 43.31 18.89
CA ARG A 51 4.46 43.28 17.88
C ARG A 51 4.13 41.85 17.43
N THR A 52 5.14 40.99 17.28
CA THR A 52 4.95 39.61 16.84
C THR A 52 4.12 38.81 17.85
N ILE A 53 4.49 38.83 19.14
CA ILE A 53 3.74 38.12 20.19
C ILE A 53 2.32 38.68 20.34
N GLN A 54 2.14 39.99 20.22
CA GLN A 54 0.80 40.58 20.25
C GLN A 54 -0.08 40.10 19.07
N MET A 55 0.49 40.02 17.86
CA MET A 55 -0.21 39.46 16.70
C MET A 55 -0.49 37.97 16.87
N ASP A 56 0.42 37.21 17.47
CA ASP A 56 0.23 35.79 17.74
C ASP A 56 -0.90 35.55 18.75
N ILE A 57 -0.94 36.32 19.86
CA ILE A 57 -2.04 36.27 20.84
C ILE A 57 -3.36 36.66 20.17
N GLN A 58 -3.37 37.67 19.30
CA GLN A 58 -4.56 38.07 18.55
C GLN A 58 -5.04 36.96 17.60
N LEU A 59 -4.12 36.26 16.94
CA LEU A 59 -4.45 35.13 16.08
C LEU A 59 -4.97 33.93 16.87
N MET A 60 -4.36 33.61 18.01
CA MET A 60 -4.82 32.54 18.91
C MET A 60 -6.23 32.78 19.45
N ARG A 61 -6.57 34.04 19.75
CA ARG A 61 -7.94 34.45 20.13
C ARG A 61 -8.96 34.37 18.98
N SER A 62 -8.49 34.38 17.73
CA SER A 62 -9.37 34.45 16.56
C SER A 62 -9.79 33.06 16.07
N GLU A 63 -10.93 33.02 15.39
CA GLU A 63 -11.42 31.81 14.71
C GLU A 63 -10.54 31.36 13.54
N LYS A 64 -9.60 32.20 13.07
CA LYS A 64 -8.80 31.92 11.86
C LYS A 64 -7.92 30.66 11.96
N LEU A 65 -7.48 30.32 13.17
CA LEU A 65 -6.69 29.11 13.44
C LEU A 65 -7.52 27.99 14.08
N GLY A 66 -8.80 28.23 14.36
CA GLY A 66 -9.67 27.28 15.06
C GLY A 66 -9.40 27.10 16.56
N TYR A 67 -8.42 27.80 17.14
CA TYR A 67 -8.09 27.68 18.56
C TYR A 67 -9.10 28.36 19.48
N ASN A 68 -9.64 29.53 19.09
CA ASN A 68 -10.56 30.32 19.92
C ASN A 68 -10.09 30.47 21.37
N ALA A 69 -8.79 30.69 21.54
CA ALA A 69 -8.16 30.60 22.84
C ALA A 69 -8.66 31.72 23.77
N PRO A 70 -9.20 31.39 24.96
CA PRO A 70 -9.83 32.36 25.86
C PRO A 70 -8.78 33.13 26.67
N ILE A 71 -7.84 33.78 25.99
CA ILE A 71 -6.75 34.53 26.62
C ILE A 71 -7.31 35.85 27.13
N VAL A 72 -7.21 36.13 28.42
CA VAL A 72 -7.64 37.40 29.05
C VAL A 72 -6.46 38.17 29.63
N VAL A 73 -6.60 39.50 29.70
CA VAL A 73 -5.61 40.38 30.36
C VAL A 73 -6.21 40.91 31.65
N TYR A 74 -5.52 40.69 32.77
CA TYR A 74 -5.93 41.19 34.09
C TYR A 74 -4.85 42.09 34.69
N ASP A 75 -5.22 42.92 35.66
CA ASP A 75 -4.39 43.98 36.28
C ASP A 75 -3.62 44.84 35.25
N LYS A 76 -4.23 45.02 34.07
CA LYS A 76 -3.73 45.80 32.93
C LYS A 76 -2.43 45.28 32.28
N LYS A 77 -1.83 44.18 32.77
CA LYS A 77 -0.51 43.73 32.27
C LYS A 77 -0.28 42.22 32.23
N TYR A 78 -1.07 41.41 32.94
CA TYR A 78 -0.85 39.97 33.01
C TYR A 78 -1.80 39.19 32.10
N TYR A 79 -1.30 38.12 31.49
CA TYR A 79 -2.05 37.24 30.58
C TYR A 79 -2.33 35.90 31.27
N LYS A 80 -3.53 35.34 31.05
CA LYS A 80 -3.91 33.98 31.45
C LYS A 80 -5.01 33.44 30.55
N TYR A 81 -5.28 32.14 30.60
CA TYR A 81 -6.55 31.61 30.10
C TYR A 81 -7.69 31.92 31.08
N GLU A 82 -8.88 32.22 30.53
CA GLU A 82 -10.12 32.36 31.30
C GLU A 82 -10.63 31.01 31.78
N ASP A 83 -10.50 29.99 30.94
CA ASP A 83 -10.70 28.58 31.29
C ASP A 83 -9.36 27.95 31.70
N GLU A 84 -9.25 27.47 32.94
CA GLU A 84 -8.01 26.93 33.50
C GLU A 84 -7.60 25.59 32.89
N ASP A 85 -8.54 24.84 32.30
CA ASP A 85 -8.30 23.52 31.70
C ASP A 85 -8.07 23.63 30.17
N PHE A 86 -8.07 24.84 29.62
CA PHE A 86 -7.90 25.06 28.20
C PHE A 86 -6.46 24.81 27.71
N SER A 87 -6.34 24.12 26.57
CA SER A 87 -5.13 24.05 25.77
C SER A 87 -5.45 24.15 24.28
N ILE A 88 -4.64 24.86 23.51
CA ILE A 88 -4.72 24.80 22.03
C ILE A 88 -4.36 23.42 21.46
N THR A 89 -3.78 22.54 22.29
CA THR A 89 -3.41 21.16 21.91
C THR A 89 -4.45 20.12 22.30
N ASP A 90 -5.41 20.48 23.17
CA ASP A 90 -6.58 19.69 23.48
C ASP A 90 -7.69 20.02 22.48
N ILE A 91 -7.50 19.58 21.23
CA ILE A 91 -8.58 19.62 20.24
C ILE A 91 -9.55 18.49 20.61
N PRO A 92 -10.77 18.79 21.09
CA PRO A 92 -11.74 17.73 21.36
C PRO A 92 -12.10 17.07 20.04
N LEU A 93 -11.71 15.81 19.86
CA LEU A 93 -12.16 14.99 18.75
C LEU A 93 -13.68 14.87 18.87
N THR A 94 -14.41 15.20 17.80
CA THR A 94 -15.86 15.03 17.82
C THR A 94 -16.21 13.53 17.86
N GLU A 95 -17.39 13.16 18.34
CA GLU A 95 -17.85 11.76 18.28
C GLU A 95 -17.79 11.19 16.85
N THR A 96 -18.05 12.04 15.86
CA THR A 96 -17.92 11.70 14.43
C THR A 96 -16.47 11.36 14.06
N ASP A 97 -15.50 12.18 14.48
CA ASP A 97 -14.07 11.93 14.22
C ASP A 97 -13.61 10.63 14.89
N MET A 98 -14.07 10.39 16.12
CA MET A 98 -13.77 9.18 16.88
C MET A 98 -14.30 7.92 16.20
N ASN A 99 -15.52 7.98 15.66
CA ASN A 99 -16.11 6.88 14.91
C ASN A 99 -15.35 6.61 13.60
N VAL A 100 -15.00 7.65 12.84
CA VAL A 100 -14.22 7.50 11.60
C VAL A 100 -12.84 6.92 11.88
N LEU A 101 -12.15 7.38 12.92
CA LEU A 101 -10.84 6.86 13.29
C LEU A 101 -10.92 5.41 13.75
N THR A 102 -11.92 5.08 14.56
CA THR A 102 -12.26 3.70 14.99
C THR A 102 -12.45 2.77 13.80
N GLU A 103 -13.28 3.17 12.83
CA GLU A 103 -13.52 2.39 11.61
C GLU A 103 -12.24 2.24 10.80
N THR A 104 -11.47 3.33 10.64
CA THR A 104 -10.21 3.32 9.89
C THR A 104 -9.19 2.36 10.49
N VAL A 105 -9.03 2.36 11.83
CA VAL A 105 -8.14 1.44 12.54
C VAL A 105 -8.59 -0.01 12.35
N SER A 106 -9.89 -0.28 12.44
CA SER A 106 -10.46 -1.61 12.20
C SER A 106 -10.19 -2.12 10.77
N MET A 107 -10.27 -1.24 9.76
CA MET A 107 -9.91 -1.57 8.38
C MET A 107 -8.42 -1.87 8.23
N LEU A 108 -7.55 -1.02 8.81
CA LEU A 108 -6.09 -1.20 8.74
C LEU A 108 -5.64 -2.50 9.42
N LYS A 109 -6.35 -2.97 10.46
CA LYS A 109 -6.10 -4.28 11.08
C LYS A 109 -6.28 -5.46 10.13
N GLN A 110 -7.01 -5.32 9.02
CA GLN A 110 -7.05 -6.39 8.01
C GLN A 110 -5.69 -6.65 7.37
N PHE A 111 -4.80 -5.65 7.40
CA PHE A 111 -3.44 -5.70 6.84
C PHE A 111 -2.36 -6.06 7.87
N LYS A 112 -2.71 -6.38 9.13
CA LYS A 112 -1.73 -6.67 10.19
C LYS A 112 -0.78 -7.86 9.90
N ASP A 113 -1.16 -8.75 8.99
CA ASP A 113 -0.36 -9.91 8.59
C ASP A 113 0.72 -9.55 7.55
N PHE A 114 0.74 -8.30 7.07
CA PHE A 114 1.84 -7.77 6.28
C PHE A 114 2.96 -7.32 7.23
N SER A 115 4.10 -8.02 7.19
CA SER A 115 5.27 -7.73 8.03
C SER A 115 5.78 -6.29 7.92
N LEU A 116 5.51 -5.62 6.79
CA LEU A 116 5.82 -4.20 6.57
C LEU A 116 5.14 -3.25 7.56
N PHE A 117 4.08 -3.69 8.24
CA PHE A 117 3.26 -2.87 9.12
C PHE A 117 3.48 -3.19 10.60
N ASN A 118 4.58 -3.86 10.97
CA ASN A 118 4.90 -4.07 12.39
C ASN A 118 5.05 -2.72 13.13
N ASP A 119 5.79 -1.77 12.54
CA ASP A 119 5.93 -0.41 13.11
C ASP A 119 4.60 0.36 13.12
N VAL A 120 3.76 0.11 12.11
CA VAL A 120 2.41 0.69 12.03
C VAL A 120 1.49 0.06 13.06
N SER A 121 1.69 -1.21 13.43
CA SER A 121 0.89 -1.91 14.44
C SER A 121 1.07 -1.28 15.82
N ASP A 122 2.30 -0.88 16.16
CA ASP A 122 2.58 -0.14 17.40
C ASP A 122 1.92 1.25 17.40
N ILE A 123 1.92 1.95 16.25
CA ILE A 123 1.23 3.23 16.08
C ILE A 123 -0.28 3.04 16.19
N LEU A 124 -0.82 2.00 15.55
CA LEU A 124 -2.23 1.63 15.61
C LEU A 124 -2.64 1.28 17.03
N GLN A 125 -1.80 0.57 17.79
CA GLN A 125 -2.05 0.25 19.19
C GLN A 125 -2.07 1.51 20.05
N ARG A 126 -1.11 2.43 19.88
CA ARG A 126 -1.10 3.72 20.60
C ARG A 126 -2.28 4.62 20.24
N LEU A 127 -2.71 4.56 18.97
CA LEU A 127 -3.88 5.26 18.49
C LEU A 127 -5.15 4.63 19.09
N GLU A 128 -5.21 3.31 19.18
CA GLU A 128 -6.27 2.55 19.83
C GLU A 128 -6.34 2.89 21.32
N ASP A 129 -5.22 2.91 22.04
CA ASP A 129 -5.19 3.26 23.47
C ASP A 129 -5.67 4.70 23.74
N LYS A 130 -5.50 5.60 22.77
CA LYS A 130 -5.99 6.99 22.83
C LYS A 130 -7.46 7.14 22.40
N ILE A 131 -7.93 6.32 21.47
CA ILE A 131 -9.30 6.37 20.95
C ILE A 131 -10.26 5.54 21.83
N TYR A 132 -9.76 4.47 22.44
CA TYR A 132 -10.53 3.48 23.19
C TYR A 132 -10.12 3.46 24.66
N ALA A 133 -10.73 4.35 25.44
CA ALA A 133 -10.91 4.10 26.87
C ALA A 133 -12.07 3.11 27.16
N GLU A 134 -12.91 2.80 26.16
CA GLU A 134 -14.06 1.92 26.35
C GLU A 134 -14.11 0.75 25.37
N LYS A 135 -14.22 -0.44 25.97
CA LYS A 135 -14.14 -1.76 25.36
C LYS A 135 -15.17 -1.96 24.26
N SER A 136 -14.73 -2.36 23.06
CA SER A 136 -15.54 -3.24 22.22
C SER A 136 -14.67 -4.08 21.29
N HIS A 137 -14.60 -5.39 21.56
CA HIS A 137 -14.10 -6.38 20.61
C HIS A 137 -15.15 -6.58 19.51
N THR A 138 -15.22 -5.66 18.55
CA THR A 138 -16.06 -5.83 17.36
C THR A 138 -15.39 -6.78 16.39
N LYS A 139 -16.17 -7.73 15.83
CA LYS A 139 -15.71 -8.57 14.73
C LYS A 139 -15.44 -7.68 13.50
N PRO A 140 -14.42 -7.99 12.68
CA PRO A 140 -14.19 -7.22 11.48
C PRO A 140 -15.41 -7.29 10.55
N VAL A 141 -15.73 -6.16 9.93
CA VAL A 141 -16.82 -6.03 8.95
C VAL A 141 -16.31 -6.26 7.52
N ILE A 142 -15.06 -5.85 7.27
CA ILE A 142 -14.37 -6.07 5.99
C ILE A 142 -13.47 -7.30 6.14
N TYR A 143 -13.61 -8.25 5.21
CA TYR A 143 -12.76 -9.42 5.10
C TYR A 143 -12.02 -9.36 3.76
N LEU A 144 -10.69 -9.40 3.83
CA LEU A 144 -9.84 -9.58 2.66
C LEU A 144 -9.51 -11.06 2.53
N ASP A 145 -9.41 -11.56 1.30
CA ASP A 145 -8.92 -12.92 1.07
C ASP A 145 -7.49 -13.06 1.61
N LYS A 146 -7.26 -14.08 2.43
CA LYS A 146 -5.96 -14.35 3.05
C LYS A 146 -5.47 -15.73 2.65
N ASN A 147 -4.18 -15.80 2.35
CA ASN A 147 -3.48 -17.07 2.22
C ASN A 147 -2.57 -17.25 3.44
N GLU A 148 -3.16 -17.65 4.56
CA GLU A 148 -2.46 -17.80 5.85
C GLU A 148 -1.30 -18.81 5.80
N LYS A 149 -1.32 -19.73 4.83
CA LYS A 149 -0.27 -20.73 4.62
C LYS A 149 0.80 -20.28 3.62
N LEU A 150 0.73 -19.05 3.10
CA LEU A 150 1.71 -18.54 2.15
C LEU A 150 3.07 -18.39 2.85
N LYS A 151 4.05 -19.16 2.37
CA LYS A 151 5.43 -19.06 2.84
C LYS A 151 6.12 -17.84 2.24
N GLY A 152 7.20 -17.39 2.87
CA GLY A 152 8.08 -16.34 2.35
C GLY A 152 7.62 -14.90 2.64
N LEU A 153 6.46 -14.69 3.28
CA LEU A 153 6.02 -13.34 3.68
C LEU A 153 6.97 -12.67 4.68
N HIS A 154 7.69 -13.45 5.49
CA HIS A 154 8.70 -12.92 6.42
C HIS A 154 9.88 -12.24 5.71
N TYR A 155 10.14 -12.56 4.44
CA TYR A 155 11.17 -11.89 3.63
C TYR A 155 10.72 -10.56 3.03
N LEU A 156 9.43 -10.20 3.14
CA LEU A 156 8.88 -9.02 2.48
C LEU A 156 9.57 -7.73 2.95
N ASP A 157 9.74 -7.57 4.26
CA ASP A 157 10.41 -6.40 4.83
C ASP A 157 11.89 -6.35 4.44
N GLU A 158 12.59 -7.49 4.57
CA GLU A 158 13.99 -7.62 4.19
C GLU A 158 14.24 -7.21 2.72
N ILE A 159 13.42 -7.73 1.81
CA ILE A 159 13.49 -7.40 0.38
C ILE A 159 13.11 -5.95 0.12
N TYR A 160 12.06 -5.44 0.78
CA TYR A 160 11.63 -4.06 0.64
C TYR A 160 12.75 -3.09 1.01
N GLN A 161 13.41 -3.31 2.15
CA GLN A 161 14.54 -2.50 2.57
C GLN A 161 15.70 -2.59 1.57
N ALA A 162 15.97 -3.78 1.02
CA ALA A 162 17.00 -3.95 0.00
C ALA A 162 16.70 -3.16 -1.29
N ILE A 163 15.44 -3.11 -1.74
CA ILE A 163 15.02 -2.31 -2.90
C ILE A 163 15.23 -0.82 -2.64
N ILE A 164 14.72 -0.30 -1.52
CA ILE A 164 14.82 1.12 -1.17
C ILE A 164 16.28 1.56 -1.02
N LYS A 165 17.11 0.71 -0.40
CA LYS A 165 18.53 0.98 -0.18
C LYS A 165 19.41 0.63 -1.38
N LYS A 166 18.82 0.18 -2.51
CA LYS A 166 19.53 -0.25 -3.72
C LYS A 166 20.64 -1.25 -3.39
N MET A 167 20.29 -2.34 -2.73
CA MET A 167 21.22 -3.40 -2.31
C MET A 167 21.08 -4.66 -3.16
N VAL A 168 22.20 -5.32 -3.42
CA VAL A 168 22.22 -6.62 -4.12
C VAL A 168 21.96 -7.73 -3.11
N LEU A 169 21.06 -8.64 -3.46
CA LEU A 169 20.70 -9.80 -2.65
C LEU A 169 21.40 -11.05 -3.16
N ILE A 170 21.84 -11.92 -2.25
CA ILE A 170 22.25 -13.28 -2.54
C ILE A 170 21.10 -14.20 -2.14
N ILE A 171 20.40 -14.74 -3.14
CA ILE A 171 19.18 -15.53 -2.92
C ILE A 171 19.48 -17.00 -3.12
N THR A 172 19.11 -17.83 -2.15
CA THR A 172 19.00 -19.29 -2.31
C THR A 172 17.56 -19.63 -2.68
N TYR A 173 17.34 -20.17 -3.88
CA TYR A 173 16.02 -20.36 -4.46
C TYR A 173 15.82 -21.80 -4.96
N LYS A 174 14.65 -22.36 -4.67
CA LYS A 174 14.24 -23.70 -5.13
C LYS A 174 12.95 -23.63 -5.95
N SER A 175 13.10 -23.68 -7.27
CA SER A 175 11.94 -23.73 -8.16
C SER A 175 11.25 -25.11 -8.06
N PHE A 176 9.93 -25.17 -8.29
CA PHE A 176 9.20 -26.44 -8.32
C PHE A 176 9.66 -27.41 -9.42
N LYS A 177 10.39 -26.93 -10.42
CA LYS A 177 10.92 -27.75 -11.53
C LYS A 177 12.34 -28.25 -11.26
N SER A 178 13.04 -27.70 -10.27
CA SER A 178 14.43 -28.04 -9.99
C SER A 178 14.51 -28.99 -8.81
N ALA A 179 15.31 -30.05 -8.96
CA ALA A 179 15.66 -30.91 -7.83
C ALA A 179 16.57 -30.17 -6.83
N GLU A 180 17.47 -29.32 -7.36
CA GLU A 180 18.50 -28.63 -6.60
C GLU A 180 18.17 -27.16 -6.33
N GLU A 181 18.77 -26.67 -5.25
CA GLU A 181 18.72 -25.28 -4.83
C GLU A 181 19.77 -24.48 -5.60
N THR A 182 19.41 -23.26 -6.01
CA THR A 182 20.30 -22.39 -6.75
C THR A 182 20.59 -21.14 -5.95
N LYS A 183 21.87 -20.82 -5.79
CA LYS A 183 22.34 -19.59 -5.13
C LYS A 183 22.85 -18.61 -6.18
N PHE A 184 22.35 -17.38 -6.18
CA PHE A 184 22.74 -16.36 -7.16
C PHE A 184 22.56 -14.94 -6.61
N HIS A 185 23.29 -14.00 -7.22
CA HIS A 185 23.11 -12.56 -6.99
C HIS A 185 21.86 -12.08 -7.73
N PHE A 186 21.12 -11.20 -7.09
CA PHE A 186 19.87 -10.66 -7.60
C PHE A 186 19.79 -9.17 -7.28
N HIS A 187 19.40 -8.39 -8.29
CA HIS A 187 19.16 -6.97 -8.21
C HIS A 187 17.65 -6.76 -8.14
N PRO A 188 17.08 -6.55 -6.94
CA PRO A 188 15.64 -6.44 -6.76
C PRO A 188 15.14 -5.04 -7.17
N PHE A 189 14.10 -4.96 -7.98
CA PHE A 189 13.53 -3.68 -8.45
C PHE A 189 12.23 -3.34 -7.76
N ILE A 190 11.29 -4.29 -7.71
CA ILE A 190 9.98 -4.12 -7.05
C ILE A 190 9.50 -5.43 -6.44
N LEU A 191 8.53 -5.31 -5.54
CA LEU A 191 7.67 -6.39 -5.09
C LEU A 191 6.30 -6.27 -5.76
N LYS A 192 5.76 -7.37 -6.27
CA LYS A 192 4.42 -7.42 -6.87
C LYS A 192 3.59 -8.52 -6.24
N GLU A 193 2.38 -8.16 -5.81
CA GLU A 193 1.35 -9.10 -5.42
C GLU A 193 0.51 -9.47 -6.64
N PHE A 194 0.21 -10.76 -6.80
CA PHE A 194 -0.78 -11.22 -7.76
C PHE A 194 -1.40 -12.54 -7.29
N ASN A 195 -2.74 -12.55 -7.19
CA ASN A 195 -3.55 -13.71 -6.84
C ASN A 195 -3.16 -14.33 -5.49
N ASN A 196 -3.06 -13.48 -4.47
CA ASN A 196 -2.68 -13.79 -3.09
C ASN A 196 -1.29 -14.44 -3.00
N ARG A 197 -0.35 -14.00 -3.84
CA ARG A 197 1.05 -14.45 -3.85
C ARG A 197 1.99 -13.29 -4.19
N TRP A 198 3.12 -13.27 -3.49
CA TRP A 198 4.14 -12.23 -3.66
C TRP A 198 5.29 -12.69 -4.54
N PHE A 199 5.76 -11.76 -5.38
CA PHE A 199 6.84 -11.96 -6.32
C PHE A 199 7.86 -10.83 -6.21
N LEU A 200 9.14 -11.21 -6.15
CA LEU A 200 10.27 -10.31 -6.28
C LEU A 200 10.65 -10.19 -7.74
N ILE A 201 10.68 -8.96 -8.26
CA ILE A 201 10.96 -8.66 -9.67
C ILE A 201 12.33 -8.01 -9.75
N GLY A 202 13.15 -8.45 -10.70
CA GLY A 202 14.49 -7.93 -10.85
C GLY A 202 15.35 -8.74 -11.82
N LYS A 203 16.65 -8.50 -11.80
CA LYS A 203 17.62 -9.17 -12.69
C LYS A 203 18.72 -9.86 -11.91
N LYS A 204 19.27 -10.94 -12.46
CA LYS A 204 20.49 -11.56 -11.92
C LYS A 204 21.76 -10.88 -12.44
N LYS A 205 21.72 -10.36 -13.67
CA LYS A 205 22.83 -9.66 -14.36
C LYS A 205 22.25 -8.65 -15.36
N ALA A 206 23.02 -7.61 -15.68
CA ALA A 206 22.60 -6.56 -16.63
C ALA A 206 22.19 -7.09 -18.01
N SER A 207 22.89 -8.11 -18.53
CA SER A 207 22.62 -8.72 -19.84
C SER A 207 21.42 -9.68 -19.86
N GLN A 208 20.85 -10.00 -18.71
CA GLN A 208 19.74 -10.95 -18.60
C GLN A 208 18.39 -10.23 -18.59
N PRO A 209 17.32 -10.88 -19.07
CA PRO A 209 15.98 -10.31 -18.99
C PRO A 209 15.52 -10.20 -17.52
N ILE A 210 14.53 -9.35 -17.30
CA ILE A 210 13.85 -9.23 -16.02
C ILE A 210 13.17 -10.56 -15.70
N THR A 211 13.29 -10.97 -14.45
CA THR A 211 12.75 -12.22 -13.93
C THR A 211 11.89 -11.97 -12.71
N ASN A 212 10.87 -12.81 -12.52
CA ASN A 212 10.07 -12.85 -11.31
C ASN A 212 10.47 -14.08 -10.46
N LEU A 213 10.56 -13.89 -9.15
CA LEU A 213 10.83 -14.94 -8.17
C LEU A 213 9.68 -14.98 -7.17
N ALA A 214 9.03 -16.12 -7.03
CA ALA A 214 7.96 -16.26 -6.06
C ALA A 214 8.55 -16.35 -4.64
N LEU A 215 8.11 -15.50 -3.71
CA LEU A 215 8.69 -15.43 -2.36
C LEU A 215 8.54 -16.76 -1.61
N ASP A 216 7.47 -17.52 -1.87
CA ASP A 216 7.22 -18.81 -1.22
C ASP A 216 8.22 -19.92 -1.59
N ARG A 217 9.15 -19.62 -2.51
CA ARG A 217 10.20 -20.53 -2.98
C ARG A 217 11.61 -20.05 -2.62
N ILE A 218 11.73 -18.90 -1.95
CA ILE A 218 12.99 -18.42 -1.38
C ILE A 218 13.28 -19.22 -0.12
N ILE A 219 14.49 -19.78 -0.03
CA ILE A 219 14.95 -20.54 1.12
C ILE A 219 15.69 -19.62 2.09
N SER A 220 16.57 -18.76 1.58
CA SER A 220 17.32 -17.78 2.36
C SER A 220 17.67 -16.56 1.52
N ILE A 221 17.83 -15.43 2.19
CA ILE A 221 18.34 -14.17 1.65
C ILE A 221 19.57 -13.77 2.46
N ASP A 222 20.56 -13.22 1.77
CA ASP A 222 21.74 -12.59 2.34
C ASP A 222 22.08 -11.35 1.50
N TYR A 223 22.95 -10.49 2.00
CA TYR A 223 23.31 -9.22 1.34
C TYR A 223 24.71 -9.27 0.75
N ASP A 224 24.87 -8.72 -0.45
CA ASP A 224 26.19 -8.41 -0.99
C ASP A 224 26.43 -6.89 -0.97
N PHE A 225 27.23 -6.45 0.00
CA PHE A 225 27.62 -5.05 0.17
C PHE A 225 28.75 -4.62 -0.78
N ASN A 226 29.44 -5.57 -1.42
CA ASN A 226 30.58 -5.29 -2.29
C ASN A 226 30.16 -5.23 -3.76
N HIS A 227 29.01 -5.80 -4.12
CA HIS A 227 28.52 -5.77 -5.49
C HIS A 227 27.79 -4.46 -5.80
N PRO A 228 28.14 -3.76 -6.89
CA PRO A 228 27.40 -2.56 -7.28
C PRO A 228 25.98 -2.94 -7.69
N TYR A 229 25.01 -2.19 -7.18
CA TYR A 229 23.62 -2.36 -7.58
C TYR A 229 23.42 -1.92 -9.03
N LEU A 230 22.67 -2.73 -9.79
CA LEU A 230 22.30 -2.42 -11.15
C LEU A 230 21.21 -1.36 -11.14
N GLU A 231 21.57 -0.12 -11.40
CA GLU A 231 20.60 0.95 -11.64
C GLU A 231 19.96 0.75 -13.01
N GLU A 232 18.68 0.38 -12.98
CA GLU A 232 17.82 0.27 -14.15
C GLU A 232 16.58 1.13 -13.89
N ASP A 233 16.23 1.98 -14.85
CA ASP A 233 15.00 2.76 -14.79
C ASP A 233 13.81 1.84 -15.11
N PHE A 234 13.41 1.07 -14.09
CA PHE A 234 12.34 0.11 -14.19
C PHE A 234 11.00 0.74 -13.84
N ASP A 235 10.16 0.94 -14.85
CA ASP A 235 8.77 1.38 -14.69
C ASP A 235 7.84 0.16 -14.69
N ALA A 236 7.22 -0.11 -13.54
CA ALA A 236 6.32 -1.23 -13.35
C ALA A 236 5.02 -1.10 -14.16
N ASP A 237 4.50 0.12 -14.30
CA ASP A 237 3.25 0.40 -15.00
C ASP A 237 3.43 0.15 -16.50
N ILE A 238 4.58 0.54 -17.06
CA ILE A 238 4.95 0.24 -18.45
C ILE A 238 5.22 -1.26 -18.62
N TYR A 239 6.00 -1.87 -17.73
CA TYR A 239 6.41 -3.27 -17.84
C TYR A 239 5.22 -4.25 -17.81
N TYR A 240 4.20 -3.95 -17.01
CA TYR A 240 3.00 -4.79 -16.89
C TYR A 240 1.80 -4.33 -17.71
N LYS A 241 1.91 -3.21 -18.45
CA LYS A 241 0.80 -2.56 -19.16
C LYS A 241 -0.06 -3.50 -19.99
N ASP A 242 0.56 -4.44 -20.69
CA ASP A 242 -0.10 -5.36 -21.63
C ASP A 242 -0.12 -6.80 -21.12
N VAL A 243 -0.02 -7.02 -19.80
CA VAL A 243 0.14 -8.35 -19.20
C VAL A 243 -0.84 -8.57 -18.05
N ILE A 244 -1.55 -9.69 -18.10
CA ILE A 244 -2.32 -10.18 -16.96
C ILE A 244 -1.39 -11.00 -16.06
N GLY A 245 -1.17 -10.58 -14.82
CA GLY A 245 -0.34 -11.30 -13.86
C GLY A 245 1.10 -10.81 -13.75
N VAL A 246 2.03 -11.74 -13.56
CA VAL A 246 3.44 -11.45 -13.20
C VAL A 246 4.45 -11.92 -14.24
N THR A 247 4.06 -12.82 -15.13
CA THR A 247 4.93 -13.36 -16.18
C THR A 247 4.86 -12.50 -17.44
N VAL A 248 5.96 -11.79 -17.73
CA VAL A 248 6.15 -11.03 -18.97
C VAL A 248 7.08 -11.81 -19.89
N ASN A 249 6.54 -12.29 -21.01
CA ASN A 249 7.31 -13.05 -21.99
C ASN A 249 8.05 -12.09 -22.94
N SER A 250 9.37 -11.95 -22.74
CA SER A 250 10.21 -11.11 -23.61
C SER A 250 10.15 -11.57 -25.07
N GLY A 251 10.04 -10.61 -26.00
CA GLY A 251 10.01 -10.88 -27.44
C GLY A 251 8.63 -11.24 -28.02
N LEU A 252 7.58 -11.33 -27.19
CA LEU A 252 6.21 -11.45 -27.68
C LEU A 252 5.52 -10.09 -27.66
N ASN A 253 4.85 -9.76 -28.76
CA ASN A 253 4.07 -8.54 -28.85
C ASN A 253 2.64 -8.76 -28.36
N ALA A 254 2.10 -7.70 -27.76
CA ALA A 254 0.70 -7.63 -27.39
C ALA A 254 -0.17 -7.76 -28.65
N ARG A 255 -1.27 -8.47 -28.53
CA ARG A 255 -2.19 -8.73 -29.64
C ARG A 255 -3.63 -8.64 -29.16
N ARG A 256 -4.52 -8.34 -30.10
CA ARG A 256 -5.96 -8.34 -29.84
C ARG A 256 -6.44 -9.78 -29.65
N ILE A 257 -7.10 -10.03 -28.54
CA ILE A 257 -7.81 -11.26 -28.24
C ILE A 257 -9.28 -10.93 -28.19
N GLU A 258 -10.07 -11.58 -29.04
CA GLU A 258 -11.52 -11.44 -29.08
C GLU A 258 -12.14 -12.60 -28.34
N LEU A 259 -13.05 -12.28 -27.42
CA LEU A 259 -13.69 -13.22 -26.53
C LEU A 259 -15.19 -13.08 -26.67
N TRP A 260 -15.88 -14.20 -26.83
CA TRP A 260 -17.32 -14.30 -26.62
C TRP A 260 -17.57 -14.71 -25.17
N VAL A 261 -18.55 -14.09 -24.53
CA VAL A 261 -18.99 -14.41 -23.16
C VAL A 261 -20.51 -14.58 -23.18
N ASP A 262 -20.99 -15.62 -22.52
CA ASP A 262 -22.42 -15.90 -22.44
C ASP A 262 -23.22 -14.82 -21.71
N ALA A 263 -24.53 -14.85 -21.85
CA ALA A 263 -25.41 -13.85 -21.24
C ALA A 263 -25.34 -13.85 -19.70
N SER A 264 -25.11 -15.02 -19.08
CA SER A 264 -25.06 -15.15 -17.63
C SER A 264 -23.81 -14.51 -17.02
N ASN A 265 -22.67 -14.55 -17.72
CA ASN A 265 -21.40 -13.98 -17.26
C ASN A 265 -21.14 -12.57 -17.78
N ALA A 266 -21.87 -12.10 -18.80
CA ALA A 266 -21.69 -10.78 -19.38
C ALA A 266 -21.67 -9.63 -18.34
N PRO A 267 -22.62 -9.53 -17.38
CA PRO A 267 -22.59 -8.46 -16.37
C PRO A 267 -21.33 -8.52 -15.47
N TYR A 268 -20.88 -9.73 -15.11
CA TYR A 268 -19.70 -9.91 -14.27
C TYR A 268 -18.42 -9.47 -14.99
N VAL A 269 -18.27 -9.81 -16.27
CA VAL A 269 -17.10 -9.41 -17.07
C VAL A 269 -17.09 -7.90 -17.36
N LEU A 270 -18.27 -7.28 -17.50
CA LEU A 270 -18.37 -5.83 -17.72
C LEU A 270 -18.03 -5.03 -16.46
N THR A 271 -18.51 -5.46 -15.29
CA THR A 271 -18.24 -4.82 -14.00
C THR A 271 -16.84 -5.12 -13.44
N LYS A 272 -16.26 -6.27 -13.80
CA LYS A 272 -14.92 -6.69 -13.43
C LYS A 272 -14.10 -7.04 -14.69
N PRO A 273 -13.52 -6.03 -15.36
CA PRO A 273 -12.75 -6.24 -16.58
C PRO A 273 -11.59 -7.21 -16.39
N LEU A 274 -11.36 -8.07 -17.38
CA LEU A 274 -10.25 -9.03 -17.39
C LEU A 274 -8.88 -8.34 -17.51
N HIS A 275 -8.86 -7.16 -18.13
CA HIS A 275 -7.68 -6.34 -18.33
C HIS A 275 -8.10 -4.88 -18.54
N THR A 276 -7.20 -3.93 -18.27
CA THR A 276 -7.45 -2.49 -18.42
C THR A 276 -7.76 -2.08 -19.87
N SER A 277 -7.25 -2.82 -20.85
CA SER A 277 -7.52 -2.60 -22.28
C SER A 277 -8.83 -3.22 -22.78
N GLN A 278 -9.65 -3.80 -21.89
CA GLN A 278 -10.93 -4.40 -22.26
C GLN A 278 -11.87 -3.39 -22.91
N ARG A 279 -12.49 -3.77 -24.03
CA ARG A 279 -13.61 -3.01 -24.61
C ARG A 279 -14.71 -3.94 -25.09
N LEU A 280 -15.95 -3.52 -24.86
CA LEU A 280 -17.13 -4.14 -25.45
C LEU A 280 -17.16 -3.84 -26.96
N ILE A 281 -17.30 -4.89 -27.77
CA ILE A 281 -17.41 -4.79 -29.23
C ILE A 281 -18.85 -4.93 -29.68
N LYS A 282 -19.58 -5.88 -29.10
CA LYS A 282 -20.96 -6.17 -29.49
C LYS A 282 -21.72 -6.79 -28.32
N GLU A 283 -22.98 -6.41 -28.19
CA GLU A 283 -23.98 -7.14 -27.43
C GLU A 283 -24.92 -7.83 -28.42
N ASN A 284 -25.14 -9.13 -28.22
CA ASN A 284 -26.00 -9.95 -29.07
C ASN A 284 -27.43 -9.94 -28.52
N GLU A 285 -28.40 -10.31 -29.36
CA GLU A 285 -29.82 -10.34 -28.99
C GLU A 285 -30.13 -11.34 -27.87
N ASP A 286 -29.33 -12.39 -27.73
CA ASP A 286 -29.43 -13.40 -26.66
C ASP A 286 -28.83 -12.93 -25.32
N GLY A 287 -28.31 -11.70 -25.26
CA GLY A 287 -27.65 -11.12 -24.09
C GLY A 287 -26.17 -11.50 -23.96
N SER A 288 -25.63 -12.34 -24.85
CA SER A 288 -24.19 -12.64 -24.89
C SER A 288 -23.40 -11.44 -25.43
N ILE A 289 -22.13 -11.34 -25.05
CA ILE A 289 -21.27 -10.22 -25.46
C ILE A 289 -20.02 -10.69 -26.19
N ILE A 290 -19.52 -9.84 -27.07
CA ILE A 290 -18.17 -9.94 -27.63
C ILE A 290 -17.35 -8.79 -27.08
N ILE A 291 -16.25 -9.11 -26.42
CA ILE A 291 -15.28 -8.14 -25.94
C ILE A 291 -13.94 -8.37 -26.65
N HIS A 292 -13.07 -7.36 -26.58
CA HIS A 292 -11.65 -7.59 -26.85
C HIS A 292 -10.78 -7.09 -25.72
N ILE A 293 -9.64 -7.74 -25.57
CA ILE A 293 -8.51 -7.30 -24.75
C ILE A 293 -7.26 -7.22 -25.62
N TYR A 294 -6.34 -6.34 -25.28
CA TYR A 294 -5.03 -6.21 -25.92
C TYR A 294 -3.95 -6.54 -24.91
N VAL A 295 -3.37 -7.74 -25.04
CA VAL A 295 -2.41 -8.31 -24.07
C VAL A 295 -1.40 -9.22 -24.76
N VAL A 296 -0.26 -9.45 -24.11
CA VAL A 296 0.70 -10.51 -24.44
C VAL A 296 0.20 -11.83 -23.85
N PRO A 297 -0.08 -12.86 -24.65
CA PRO A 297 -0.49 -14.16 -24.13
C PRO A 297 0.55 -14.73 -23.16
N ASN A 298 0.09 -15.07 -21.96
CA ASN A 298 0.88 -15.73 -20.93
C ASN A 298 0.05 -16.77 -20.17
N TYR A 299 0.68 -17.42 -19.22
CA TYR A 299 0.08 -18.53 -18.48
C TYR A 299 -1.06 -18.09 -17.56
N GLU A 300 -0.92 -16.93 -16.93
CA GLU A 300 -1.90 -16.35 -16.01
C GLU A 300 -3.18 -15.95 -16.75
N MET A 301 -3.05 -15.36 -17.95
CA MET A 301 -4.18 -15.11 -18.83
C MET A 301 -4.89 -16.41 -19.22
N GLU A 302 -4.16 -17.43 -19.67
CA GLU A 302 -4.76 -18.72 -20.05
C GLU A 302 -5.54 -19.33 -18.88
N ARG A 303 -4.96 -19.31 -17.67
CA ARG A 303 -5.65 -19.78 -16.46
C ARG A 303 -6.90 -18.96 -16.13
N LEU A 304 -6.82 -17.64 -16.23
CA LEU A 304 -7.97 -16.76 -16.00
C LEU A 304 -9.12 -17.11 -16.95
N LEU A 305 -8.83 -17.23 -18.25
CA LEU A 305 -9.83 -17.54 -19.27
C LEU A 305 -10.39 -18.95 -19.11
N LEU A 306 -9.55 -19.95 -18.80
CA LEU A 306 -10.01 -21.31 -18.50
C LEU A 306 -10.93 -21.37 -17.27
N GLY A 307 -10.77 -20.45 -16.32
CA GLY A 307 -11.62 -20.36 -15.13
C GLY A 307 -13.10 -20.12 -15.43
N PHE A 308 -13.43 -19.55 -16.59
CA PHE A 308 -14.81 -19.37 -17.05
C PHE A 308 -15.43 -20.64 -17.66
N GLY A 309 -14.62 -21.66 -17.95
CA GLY A 309 -15.09 -22.92 -18.54
C GLY A 309 -15.85 -22.70 -19.84
N SER A 310 -17.08 -23.22 -19.91
CA SER A 310 -17.95 -23.10 -21.09
C SER A 310 -18.56 -21.71 -21.29
N CYS A 311 -18.45 -20.81 -20.31
CA CYS A 311 -19.10 -19.49 -20.37
C CYS A 311 -18.32 -18.47 -21.22
N LEU A 312 -17.11 -18.82 -21.66
CA LEU A 312 -16.23 -17.96 -22.41
C LEU A 312 -15.58 -18.74 -23.57
N GLU A 313 -15.62 -18.16 -24.76
CA GLU A 313 -14.95 -18.69 -25.95
C GLU A 313 -13.94 -17.67 -26.49
N ILE A 314 -12.75 -18.14 -26.86
CA ILE A 314 -11.80 -17.33 -27.62
C ILE A 314 -12.17 -17.40 -29.10
N LEU A 315 -12.55 -16.26 -29.68
CA LEU A 315 -12.83 -16.13 -31.11
C LEU A 315 -11.54 -15.91 -31.91
N ARG A 316 -10.64 -15.06 -31.39
CA ARG A 316 -9.35 -14.74 -32.04
C ARG A 316 -8.26 -14.47 -30.99
N PRO A 317 -6.97 -14.72 -31.31
CA PRO A 317 -6.46 -15.33 -32.55
C PRO A 317 -6.65 -16.85 -32.56
N GLU A 318 -6.71 -17.43 -33.76
CA GLU A 318 -6.97 -18.87 -33.97
C GLU A 318 -5.96 -19.77 -33.26
N GLY A 319 -4.67 -19.40 -33.25
CA GLY A 319 -3.63 -20.16 -32.55
C GLY A 319 -3.91 -20.28 -31.04
N LEU A 320 -4.41 -19.22 -30.41
CA LEU A 320 -4.77 -19.23 -28.99
C LEU A 320 -6.04 -20.06 -28.76
N ARG A 321 -7.05 -19.93 -29.62
CA ARG A 321 -8.27 -20.74 -29.59
C ARG A 321 -7.94 -22.23 -29.66
N ASN A 322 -7.12 -22.65 -30.61
CA ASN A 322 -6.71 -24.05 -30.79
C ASN A 322 -5.93 -24.58 -29.58
N ARG A 323 -5.07 -23.75 -28.98
CA ARG A 323 -4.35 -24.09 -27.75
C ARG A 323 -5.30 -24.33 -26.57
N MET A 324 -6.26 -23.44 -26.34
CA MET A 324 -7.25 -23.59 -25.27
C MET A 324 -8.15 -24.80 -25.49
N LYS A 325 -8.57 -25.04 -26.74
CA LYS A 325 -9.32 -26.24 -27.13
C LYS A 325 -8.56 -27.51 -26.77
N LYS A 326 -7.25 -27.57 -27.08
CA LYS A 326 -6.42 -28.74 -26.74
C LYS A 326 -6.32 -28.95 -25.22
N ILE A 327 -6.14 -27.89 -24.44
CA ILE A 327 -6.12 -27.97 -22.98
C ILE A 327 -7.44 -28.51 -22.43
N LEU A 328 -8.58 -28.05 -22.97
CA LEU A 328 -9.90 -28.54 -22.54
C LEU A 328 -10.12 -30.01 -22.93
N GLN A 329 -9.68 -30.44 -24.11
CA GLN A 329 -9.72 -31.86 -24.49
C GLN A 329 -8.87 -32.74 -23.56
N ASP A 330 -7.67 -32.27 -23.21
CA ASP A 330 -6.79 -32.97 -22.27
C ASP A 330 -7.33 -32.92 -20.83
N ALA A 331 -8.20 -31.97 -20.51
CA ALA A 331 -8.91 -31.94 -19.23
C ALA A 331 -10.04 -32.97 -19.21
N ILE A 332 -10.85 -33.02 -20.28
CA ILE A 332 -11.94 -34.00 -20.44
C ILE A 332 -11.40 -35.43 -20.35
N SER A 333 -10.31 -35.74 -21.06
CA SER A 333 -9.72 -37.09 -21.07
C SER A 333 -9.22 -37.59 -19.71
N ARG A 334 -9.05 -36.70 -18.73
CA ARG A 334 -8.71 -37.07 -17.34
C ARG A 334 -9.93 -37.54 -16.54
N TYR A 335 -11.14 -37.17 -16.96
CA TYR A 335 -12.40 -37.61 -16.36
C TYR A 335 -12.95 -38.85 -17.05
N ASP A 336 -12.50 -39.15 -18.26
CA ASP A 336 -12.85 -40.39 -18.94
C ASP A 336 -12.28 -41.60 -18.17
N PRO A 337 -13.06 -42.69 -18.02
CA PRO A 337 -12.60 -43.88 -17.33
C PRO A 337 -11.36 -44.44 -18.02
N LYS A 338 -10.29 -44.64 -17.24
CA LYS A 338 -9.12 -45.37 -17.72
C LYS A 338 -9.55 -46.81 -17.94
N GLU A 339 -9.56 -47.29 -19.19
CA GLU A 339 -9.66 -48.73 -19.47
C GLU A 339 -8.56 -49.42 -18.67
N THR A 340 -8.97 -50.09 -17.60
CA THR A 340 -8.07 -50.87 -16.77
C THR A 340 -7.81 -52.12 -17.58
N THR A 341 -6.67 -52.18 -18.26
CA THR A 341 -6.25 -53.40 -18.93
C THR A 341 -5.99 -54.44 -17.85
N GLU A 342 -7.00 -55.25 -17.54
CA GLU A 342 -6.82 -56.46 -16.75
C GLU A 342 -5.81 -57.33 -17.51
N ILE A 343 -4.59 -57.37 -16.99
CA ILE A 343 -3.59 -58.34 -17.39
C ILE A 343 -4.11 -59.67 -16.81
N ASN A 344 -4.82 -60.42 -17.64
CA ASN A 344 -5.18 -61.81 -17.34
C ASN A 344 -3.91 -62.59 -17.04
N ALA A 345 -3.82 -63.11 -15.81
CA ALA A 345 -2.79 -64.04 -15.35
C ALA A 345 -3.13 -65.48 -15.74
#